data_AF-A0A3P6VC12-F1
#
_entry.id   AF-A0A3P6VC12-F1
#
_cell.length_a   1.000
_cell.length_b   1.000
_cell.length_c   1.000
_cell.angle_alpha   90.00
_cell.angle_beta   90.00
_cell.angle_gamma   90.00
#
_symmetry.space_group_name_H-M   'P 1'
#
loop_
_entity.id
_entity.type
_entity.pdbx_description
1 polymer ?
#
loop_
_entity_poly.entity_id
_entity_poly.type
_entity_poly.pdbx_seq_one_letter_code
_entity_poly.pdbx_strand_id
1 'polypeptide(L)'
;MLSITECIRWTGITIFEIWLHAVGLLIFSILVVMKIEAYSSLTYWHVFTPLFVVTALNLYFLFIVLVRAVVEEKQCKDPILKHAFSWLRLVMIGLFEALLCYKVNGDLEDGQVAVQSSYGIVFLPVWVLMAALCFQAFRLI
;
A
#
# COMPACT_ATOMS: atom_id res chain seq x y z
N MET A 1 -21.15 9.68 -9.97
CA MET A 1 -20.68 8.80 -8.88
C MET A 1 -19.83 7.72 -9.51
N LEU A 2 -18.60 7.52 -9.04
CA LEU A 2 -17.76 6.41 -9.49
C LEU A 2 -18.36 5.10 -8.95
N SER A 3 -18.72 4.17 -9.84
CA SER A 3 -19.11 2.82 -9.45
C SER A 3 -17.87 2.02 -9.02
N ILE A 4 -18.03 1.07 -8.10
CA ILE A 4 -16.96 0.14 -7.70
C ILE A 4 -16.39 -0.58 -8.92
N THR A 5 -17.25 -0.94 -9.87
CA THR A 5 -16.86 -1.59 -11.14
C THR A 5 -15.96 -0.68 -11.98
N GLU A 6 -16.25 0.62 -12.02
CA GLU A 6 -15.46 1.63 -12.73
C GLU A 6 -14.06 1.76 -12.10
N CYS A 7 -14.02 1.79 -10.76
CA CYS A 7 -12.78 1.91 -10.00
C CYS A 7 -11.88 0.68 -10.16
N ILE A 8 -12.48 -0.53 -10.11
CA ILE A 8 -11.77 -1.79 -10.38
C ILE A 8 -11.21 -1.80 -11.81
N ARG A 9 -11.99 -1.36 -12.79
CA ARG A 9 -11.56 -1.30 -14.19
C ARG A 9 -10.35 -0.37 -14.39
N TRP A 10 -10.36 0.79 -13.73
CA TRP A 10 -9.30 1.80 -13.88
C TRP A 10 -8.03 1.43 -13.12
N THR A 11 -8.18 0.92 -11.90
CA THR A 11 -7.04 0.63 -11.02
C THR A 11 -6.48 -0.78 -11.19
N GLY A 12 -7.29 -1.72 -11.70
CA GLY A 12 -6.93 -3.14 -11.75
C GLY A 12 -6.83 -3.78 -10.36
N ILE A 13 -7.45 -3.18 -9.34
CA ILE A 13 -7.47 -3.68 -7.96
C ILE A 13 -8.63 -4.66 -7.80
N THR A 14 -8.39 -5.78 -7.11
CA THR A 14 -9.40 -6.78 -6.80
C THR A 14 -10.27 -6.36 -5.61
N ILE A 15 -11.51 -6.85 -5.56
CA ILE A 15 -12.40 -6.63 -4.40
C ILE A 15 -11.77 -7.17 -3.11
N PHE A 16 -11.02 -8.26 -3.20
CA PHE A 16 -10.30 -8.86 -2.09
C PHE A 16 -9.23 -7.90 -1.52
N GLU A 17 -8.39 -7.31 -2.37
CA GLU A 17 -7.40 -6.32 -1.93
C GLU A 17 -8.05 -5.12 -1.22
N ILE A 18 -9.16 -4.60 -1.76
CA ILE A 18 -9.92 -3.49 -1.16
C ILE A 18 -10.44 -3.88 0.23
N TRP A 19 -11.04 -5.06 0.34
CA TRP A 19 -11.56 -5.58 1.60
C TRP A 19 -10.43 -5.77 2.63
N LEU A 20 -9.29 -6.31 2.21
CA LEU A 20 -8.13 -6.51 3.09
C LEU A 20 -7.60 -5.18 3.62
N HIS A 21 -7.46 -4.16 2.75
CA HIS A 21 -7.07 -2.81 3.15
C HIS A 21 -8.09 -2.13 4.07
N ALA A 22 -9.39 -2.33 3.83
CA ALA A 22 -10.43 -1.81 4.72
C ALA A 22 -10.35 -2.41 6.14
N VAL A 23 -10.15 -3.73 6.24
CA VAL A 23 -9.96 -4.40 7.53
C VAL A 23 -8.66 -3.93 8.21
N GLY A 24 -7.56 -3.83 7.47
CA GLY A 24 -6.29 -3.32 7.99
C GLY A 24 -6.40 -1.90 8.56
N LEU A 25 -7.06 -0.99 7.82
CA LEU A 25 -7.29 0.39 8.24
C LEU A 25 -8.18 0.48 9.48
N LEU A 26 -9.18 -0.40 9.60
CA LEU A 26 -10.04 -0.46 10.78
C LEU A 26 -9.26 -0.91 12.02
N ILE A 27 -8.41 -1.94 11.90
CA ILE A 27 -7.57 -2.38 13.02
C ILE A 27 -6.54 -1.30 13.38
N PHE A 28 -5.91 -0.70 12.38
CA PHE A 28 -4.97 0.41 12.57
C PHE A 28 -5.61 1.58 13.31
N SER A 29 -6.82 2.00 12.91
CA SER A 29 -7.49 3.15 13.57
C SER A 29 -7.79 2.87 15.03
N ILE A 30 -8.22 1.65 15.37
CA ILE A 30 -8.43 1.22 16.76
C ILE A 30 -7.10 1.25 17.54
N LEU A 31 -6.02 0.72 16.98
CA LEU A 31 -4.70 0.71 17.63
C LEU A 31 -4.13 2.12 17.83
N VAL A 32 -4.33 3.03 16.88
CA VAL A 32 -3.91 4.43 17.01
C VAL A 32 -4.63 5.09 18.18
N VAL A 33 -5.95 4.94 18.28
CA VAL A 33 -6.74 5.49 19.39
C VAL A 33 -6.30 4.87 20.72
N MET A 34 -6.12 3.55 20.77
CA MET A 34 -5.63 2.88 21.97
C MET A 34 -4.27 3.40 22.42
N LYS A 35 -3.34 3.65 21.49
CA LYS A 35 -2.04 4.21 21.81
C LYS A 35 -2.14 5.63 22.40
N ILE A 36 -2.98 6.48 21.82
CA ILE A 36 -3.11 7.89 22.24
C ILE A 36 -3.79 7.99 23.61
N GLU A 37 -4.84 7.21 23.84
CA GLU A 37 -5.72 7.38 25.01
C GLU A 37 -5.44 6.42 26.17
N ALA A 38 -4.99 5.19 25.90
CA ALA A 38 -4.97 4.11 26.90
C ALA A 38 -3.59 3.50 27.17
N TYR A 39 -2.73 3.37 26.14
CA TYR A 39 -1.48 2.62 26.22
C TYR A 39 -0.32 3.36 25.55
N SER A 40 0.32 4.26 26.29
CA SER A 40 1.46 5.06 25.80
C SER A 40 2.75 4.26 25.57
N SER A 41 2.86 3.03 26.09
CA SER A 41 4.04 2.17 25.95
C SER A 41 4.13 1.41 24.63
N LEU A 42 3.04 1.35 23.85
CA LEU A 42 3.05 0.76 22.51
C LEU A 42 3.86 1.63 21.56
N THR A 43 4.84 1.08 20.85
CA THR A 43 5.58 1.88 19.83
C THR A 43 4.75 2.06 18.56
N TYR A 44 4.99 3.13 17.79
CA TYR A 44 4.22 3.36 16.54
C TYR A 44 4.44 2.22 15.53
N TRP A 45 5.58 1.54 15.56
CA TRP A 45 5.81 0.31 14.78
C TRP A 45 4.76 -0.78 15.02
N HIS A 46 4.34 -0.98 16.28
CA HIS A 46 3.28 -1.95 16.59
C HIS A 46 1.92 -1.49 16.07
N VAL A 47 1.65 -0.19 16.16
CA VAL A 47 0.39 0.40 15.67
C VAL A 47 0.26 0.26 14.16
N PHE A 48 1.35 0.42 13.40
CA PHE A 48 1.38 0.27 11.94
C PHE A 48 1.43 -1.19 11.46
N THR A 49 1.69 -2.16 12.36
CA THR A 49 1.81 -3.58 12.00
C THR A 49 0.62 -4.14 11.19
N PRO A 50 -0.66 -3.84 11.50
CA PRO A 50 -1.78 -4.34 10.71
C PRO A 50 -1.73 -3.90 9.24
N LEU A 51 -1.28 -2.67 8.96
CA LEU A 51 -1.14 -2.17 7.60
C LEU A 51 -0.04 -2.93 6.84
N PHE A 52 1.11 -3.13 7.48
CA PHE A 52 2.19 -3.93 6.90
C PHE A 52 1.79 -5.38 6.62
N VAL A 53 1.05 -6.01 7.54
CA VAL A 53 0.54 -7.38 7.34
C VAL A 53 -0.40 -7.43 6.12
N VAL A 54 -1.32 -6.47 6.00
CA VAL A 54 -2.23 -6.39 4.86
C VAL A 54 -1.47 -6.21 3.55
N THR A 55 -0.51 -5.30 3.50
CA THR A 55 0.34 -5.08 2.33
C THR A 55 1.14 -6.33 1.97
N ALA A 56 1.68 -7.05 2.96
CA ALA A 56 2.40 -8.31 2.75
C ALA A 56 1.50 -9.44 2.23
N LEU A 57 0.29 -9.58 2.77
CA LEU A 57 -0.70 -10.57 2.32
C LEU A 57 -1.14 -10.29 0.88
N ASN A 58 -1.36 -9.03 0.51
CA ASN A 58 -1.67 -8.65 -0.87
C ASN A 58 -0.51 -8.93 -1.82
N LEU A 59 0.74 -8.64 -1.40
CA LEU A 59 1.93 -8.97 -2.20
C LEU A 59 2.07 -10.49 -2.40
N TYR A 60 1.82 -11.28 -1.36
CA TYR A 60 1.85 -12.75 -1.43
C TYR A 60 0.75 -13.29 -2.38
N PHE A 61 -0.46 -12.75 -2.28
CA PHE A 61 -1.56 -13.12 -3.19
C PHE A 61 -1.18 -12.80 -4.64
N LEU A 62 -0.64 -11.61 -4.91
CA LEU A 62 -0.21 -11.21 -6.24
C LEU A 62 0.93 -12.08 -6.78
N PHE A 63 1.83 -12.53 -5.91
CA PHE A 63 2.89 -13.48 -6.27
C PHE A 63 2.31 -14.84 -6.69
N ILE A 64 1.33 -15.38 -5.96
CA ILE A 64 0.65 -16.64 -6.35
C ILE A 64 -0.03 -16.50 -7.71
N VAL A 65 -0.75 -15.40 -7.94
CA VAL A 65 -1.45 -15.16 -9.22
C VAL A 65 -0.45 -15.06 -10.37
N LEU A 66 0.68 -14.39 -10.16
CA LEU A 66 1.77 -14.31 -11.14
C LEU A 66 2.32 -15.70 -11.48
N VAL A 67 2.62 -16.53 -10.47
CA VAL A 67 3.13 -17.90 -10.69
C VAL A 67 2.13 -18.72 -11.50
N ARG A 68 0.82 -18.64 -11.16
CA ARG A 68 -0.22 -19.34 -11.92
C ARG A 68 -0.28 -18.88 -13.38
N ALA A 69 -0.24 -17.57 -13.62
CA ALA A 69 -0.27 -17.02 -14.98
C ALA A 69 0.92 -17.49 -15.83
N VAL A 70 2.13 -17.53 -15.24
CA VAL A 70 3.33 -18.01 -15.94
C VAL A 70 3.25 -19.51 -16.27
N VAL A 71 2.70 -20.32 -15.37
CA VAL A 71 2.54 -21.77 -15.56
C VAL A 71 1.49 -22.08 -16.65
N GLU A 72 0.38 -21.35 -16.67
CA GLU A 72 -0.73 -21.58 -17.62
C GLU A 72 -0.43 -21.06 -19.03
N GLU A 73 0.16 -19.86 -19.18
CA GLU A 73 0.29 -19.23 -20.50
C GLU A 73 1.47 -19.72 -21.35
N LYS A 74 2.45 -20.45 -20.76
CA LYS A 74 3.72 -20.92 -21.40
C LYS A 74 4.58 -19.82 -22.08
N GLN A 75 4.05 -18.61 -22.25
CA GLN A 75 4.66 -17.39 -22.75
C GLN A 75 4.91 -16.46 -21.55
N CYS A 76 6.16 -16.12 -21.27
CA CYS A 76 6.51 -15.44 -20.02
C CYS A 76 6.28 -13.91 -20.07
N LYS A 77 6.27 -13.29 -21.25
CA LYS A 77 6.47 -11.83 -21.38
C LYS A 77 5.21 -11.01 -21.16
N ASP A 78 4.07 -11.45 -21.68
CA ASP A 78 2.80 -10.73 -21.60
C ASP A 78 2.17 -10.69 -20.19
N PRO A 79 2.13 -11.81 -19.42
CA PRO A 79 1.53 -11.79 -18.08
C PRO A 79 2.37 -11.00 -17.07
N ILE A 80 3.69 -10.98 -17.23
CA ILE A 80 4.62 -10.20 -16.39
C ILE A 80 4.37 -8.70 -16.54
N LEU A 81 4.24 -8.20 -17.78
CA LEU A 81 4.04 -6.77 -18.03
C LEU A 81 2.71 -6.26 -17.46
N LYS A 82 1.67 -7.12 -17.47
CA LYS A 82 0.36 -6.82 -16.91
C LYS A 82 0.38 -6.77 -15.38
N HIS A 83 1.10 -7.69 -14.73
CA HIS A 83 1.22 -7.73 -13.27
C HIS A 83 2.23 -6.73 -12.72
N ALA A 84 3.19 -6.27 -13.53
CA ALA A 84 4.22 -5.31 -13.12
C ALA A 84 3.63 -4.01 -12.53
N PHE A 85 2.53 -3.49 -13.10
CA PHE A 85 1.85 -2.32 -12.57
C PHE A 85 1.20 -2.57 -11.20
N SER A 86 0.61 -3.75 -10.99
CA SER A 86 0.05 -4.14 -9.69
C SER A 86 1.15 -4.34 -8.63
N TRP A 87 2.30 -4.89 -9.02
CA TRP A 87 3.47 -5.03 -8.16
C TRP A 87 4.04 -3.67 -7.77
N LEU A 88 4.29 -2.80 -8.76
CA LEU A 88 4.73 -1.43 -8.54
C LEU A 88 3.79 -0.71 -7.58
N ARG A 89 2.48 -0.89 -7.76
CA ARG A 89 1.48 -0.27 -6.90
C ARG A 89 1.62 -0.71 -5.44
N LEU A 90 1.65 -2.01 -5.17
CA LEU A 90 1.78 -2.53 -3.81
C LEU A 90 3.11 -2.15 -3.16
N VAL A 91 4.22 -2.18 -3.91
CA VAL A 91 5.54 -1.77 -3.42
C VAL A 91 5.54 -0.30 -3.02
N MET A 92 4.92 0.58 -3.82
CA MET A 92 4.81 2.00 -3.49
C MET A 92 3.91 2.25 -2.27
N ILE A 93 2.83 1.49 -2.10
CA ILE A 93 1.98 1.56 -0.90
C ILE A 93 2.79 1.13 0.34
N GLY A 94 3.51 0.01 0.27
CA GLY A 94 4.35 -0.45 1.38
C GLY A 94 5.48 0.52 1.72
N LEU A 95 6.12 1.12 0.70
CA LEU A 95 7.11 2.18 0.89
C LEU A 95 6.50 3.41 1.57
N PHE A 96 5.31 3.83 1.15
CA PHE A 96 4.59 4.92 1.80
C PHE A 96 4.29 4.61 3.27
N GLU A 97 3.75 3.43 3.57
CA GLU A 97 3.46 3.00 4.95
C GLU A 97 4.73 2.96 5.81
N ALA A 98 5.85 2.47 5.27
CA ALA A 98 7.12 2.41 5.98
C ALA A 98 7.72 3.79 6.25
N LEU A 99 7.70 4.68 5.25
CA LEU A 99 8.17 6.07 5.39
C LEU A 99 7.29 6.85 6.36
N LEU A 100 5.97 6.63 6.32
CA LEU A 100 5.03 7.25 7.24
C LEU A 100 5.26 6.77 8.67
N CYS A 101 5.41 5.46 8.89
CA CYS A 101 5.72 4.89 10.19
C CYS A 101 7.04 5.44 10.76
N TYR A 102 8.09 5.49 9.93
CA TYR A 102 9.39 6.03 10.33
C TYR A 102 9.29 7.51 10.74
N LYS A 103 8.57 8.31 9.96
CA LYS A 103 8.36 9.74 10.24
C LYS A 103 7.55 9.96 11.52
N VAL A 104 6.42 9.26 11.66
CA VAL A 104 5.54 9.35 12.84
C VAL A 104 6.29 8.92 14.11
N ASN A 105 7.09 7.85 14.05
CA ASN A 105 7.90 7.41 15.18
C ASN A 105 8.94 8.47 15.58
N GLY A 106 9.69 9.00 14.60
CA GLY A 106 10.74 10.00 14.85
C GLY A 106 10.21 11.34 15.37
N ASP A 107 9.05 11.79 14.89
CA ASP A 107 8.45 13.07 15.30
C ASP A 107 7.76 12.98 16.68
N LEU A 108 7.17 11.83 17.05
CA LEU A 108 6.33 11.70 18.25
C LEU A 108 7.00 10.95 19.42
N GLU A 109 7.92 10.00 19.19
CA GLU A 109 8.59 9.26 20.28
C GLU A 109 9.95 9.84 20.64
N ASP A 110 10.78 10.16 19.64
CA ASP A 110 12.19 10.50 19.88
C ASP A 110 12.42 12.00 20.13
N GLY A 111 11.41 12.86 19.93
CA GLY A 111 11.49 14.31 20.18
C GLY A 111 12.61 15.02 19.40
N GLN A 112 13.25 14.35 18.44
CA GLN A 112 14.33 14.88 17.66
C GLN A 112 13.74 15.66 16.48
N VAL A 113 13.90 16.99 16.57
CA VAL A 113 13.51 18.03 15.59
C VAL A 113 14.15 17.86 14.20
N ALA A 114 14.75 16.71 13.87
CA ALA A 114 15.70 16.58 12.77
C ALA A 114 15.68 15.25 11.98
N VAL A 115 14.56 14.53 11.87
CA VAL A 115 14.35 13.77 10.62
C VAL A 115 13.75 14.72 9.60
N GLN A 116 14.65 15.48 8.97
CA GLN A 116 14.44 16.51 7.95
C GLN A 116 13.91 15.92 6.62
N SER A 117 13.19 14.79 6.67
CA SER A 117 12.43 14.31 5.54
C SER A 117 11.18 15.17 5.44
N SER A 118 11.22 16.14 4.53
CA SER A 118 10.05 16.96 4.20
C SER A 118 8.87 16.04 3.91
N TYR A 119 7.66 16.43 4.31
CA TYR A 119 6.44 15.68 3.97
C TYR A 119 6.38 15.32 2.48
N GLY A 120 6.98 16.14 1.61
CA GLY A 120 7.14 15.83 0.18
C GLY A 120 7.83 14.49 -0.12
N ILE A 121 8.83 14.07 0.66
CA ILE A 121 9.54 12.79 0.47
C ILE A 121 8.66 11.62 0.94
N VAL A 122 7.96 11.79 2.07
CA VAL A 122 7.02 10.76 2.58
C VAL A 122 5.89 10.52 1.58
N PHE A 123 5.36 11.58 0.96
CA PHE A 123 4.31 11.47 -0.07
C PHE A 123 4.83 11.10 -1.46
N LEU A 124 6.14 11.04 -1.69
CA LEU A 124 6.73 10.75 -3.01
C LEU A 124 6.20 9.44 -3.64
N PRO A 125 6.08 8.31 -2.91
CA PRO A 125 5.51 7.09 -3.47
C PRO A 125 4.05 7.28 -3.93
N VAL A 126 3.27 8.12 -3.23
CA VAL A 126 1.88 8.45 -3.60
C VAL A 126 1.83 9.27 -4.89
N TRP A 127 2.74 10.24 -5.05
CA TRP A 127 2.86 11.01 -6.30
C TRP A 127 3.22 10.12 -7.48
N VAL A 128 4.17 9.18 -7.29
CA VAL A 128 4.56 8.20 -8.30
C VAL A 128 3.40 7.26 -8.65
N LEU A 129 2.64 6.80 -7.65
CA LEU A 129 1.43 6.01 -7.85
C LEU A 129 0.39 6.76 -8.68
N MET A 130 0.15 8.03 -8.38
CA MET A 130 -0.81 8.84 -9.11
C MET A 130 -0.39 9.01 -10.58
N ALA A 131 0.89 9.27 -10.83
CA ALA A 131 1.43 9.32 -12.19
C ALA A 131 1.30 7.98 -12.93
N ALA A 132 1.57 6.86 -12.26
CA ALA A 132 1.41 5.53 -12.82
C ALA A 132 -0.06 5.21 -13.18
N LEU A 133 -1.02 5.63 -12.34
CA LEU A 133 -2.45 5.50 -12.61
C LEU A 133 -2.89 6.35 -13.81
N CYS A 134 -2.36 7.57 -13.96
CA CYS A 134 -2.61 8.39 -15.15
C CYS A 134 -2.11 7.69 -16.42
N PHE A 135 -0.90 7.12 -16.40
CA PHE A 135 -0.36 6.38 -17.54
C PHE A 135 -1.20 5.14 -17.87
N GLN A 136 -1.64 4.41 -16.84
CA GLN A 136 -2.53 3.26 -17.01
C GLN A 136 -3.89 3.66 -17.60
N ALA A 137 -4.45 4.80 -17.16
CA ALA A 137 -5.70 5.32 -17.71
C ALA A 137 -5.59 5.67 -19.20
N PHE A 138 -4.49 6.32 -19.63
CA PHE A 138 -4.25 6.59 -21.05
C PHE A 138 -4.06 5.33 -21.90
N ARG A 139 -3.51 4.26 -21.33
CA ARG A 139 -3.37 2.97 -22.03
C ARG A 139 -4.71 2.23 -22.22
N LEU A 140 -5.70 2.52 -21.39
CA LEU A 140 -7.02 1.87 -21.38
C LEU A 140 -8.07 2.58 -22.26
N ILE A 141 -7.78 3.79 -22.73
CA ILE A 141 -8.60 4.59 -23.66
C ILE A 141 -8.21 4.26 -25.10
#